data_AF-A0A933G731-F1
#
_entry.id   AF-A0A933G731-F1
#
_cell.length_a   1.000
_cell.length_b   1.000
_cell.length_c   1.000
_cell.angle_alpha   90.00
_cell.angle_beta   90.00
_cell.angle_gamma   90.00
#
_symmetry.space_group_name_H-M   'P 1'
#
loop_
_entity.id
_entity.type
_entity.pdbx_description
1 polymer ?
#
loop_
_entity_poly.entity_id
_entity_poly.type
_entity_poly.pdbx_seq_one_letter_code
_entity_poly.pdbx_strand_id
1 'polypeptide(L)'
;MTPDGWQIACGGDDGIVRFLDQRSGQITNRLIGHGYIRKPAFSSDGGLCAAGTVSGDITVWEVPTGRVRARFRAHVGFVDSVSISSDGSRLASVSYDAQVRVWRLPPPESRPAGAGSQPAEHTRPAGND
;
A
#
# COMPACT_ATOMS: atom_id res chain seq x y z
N MET A 1 12.29 -6.03 0.02
CA MET A 1 12.74 -5.05 1.03
C MET A 1 12.11 -3.72 0.67
N THR A 2 11.72 -2.95 1.67
CA THR A 2 11.25 -1.57 1.46
C THR A 2 12.42 -0.68 1.00
N PRO A 3 12.15 0.45 0.31
CA PRO A 3 13.21 1.32 -0.22
C PRO A 3 14.17 1.86 0.84
N ASP A 4 13.68 2.02 2.06
CA ASP A 4 14.42 2.49 3.23
C ASP A 4 15.33 1.41 3.86
N GLY A 5 15.22 0.15 3.42
CA GLY A 5 16.09 -0.95 3.81
C GLY A 5 15.89 -1.50 5.22
N TRP A 6 15.00 -0.95 6.07
CA TRP A 6 14.80 -1.44 7.44
C TRP A 6 13.62 -2.41 7.58
N GLN A 7 12.75 -2.50 6.56
CA GLN A 7 11.62 -3.42 6.57
C GLN A 7 11.64 -4.45 5.43
N ILE A 8 11.03 -5.59 5.69
CA ILE A 8 10.69 -6.60 4.69
C ILE A 8 9.19 -6.54 4.45
N ALA A 9 8.78 -6.46 3.18
CA ALA A 9 7.41 -6.62 2.79
C ALA A 9 7.20 -7.99 2.15
N CYS A 10 6.19 -8.73 2.61
CA CYS A 10 5.81 -10.02 2.03
C CYS A 10 4.30 -10.09 1.80
N GLY A 11 3.91 -10.66 0.66
CA GLY A 11 2.53 -11.06 0.39
C GLY A 11 2.27 -12.48 0.89
N GLY A 12 1.00 -12.79 1.14
CA GLY A 12 0.53 -14.14 1.44
C GLY A 12 -0.74 -14.48 0.67
N ASP A 13 -1.13 -15.76 0.80
CA ASP A 13 -2.32 -16.34 0.16
C ASP A 13 -3.62 -15.71 0.65
N ASP A 14 -3.57 -15.08 1.82
CA ASP A 14 -4.69 -14.36 2.45
C ASP A 14 -4.89 -12.93 1.92
N GLY A 15 -4.08 -12.50 0.95
CA GLY A 15 -4.17 -11.18 0.35
C GLY A 15 -3.73 -10.04 1.25
N ILE A 16 -2.92 -10.35 2.27
CA ILE A 16 -2.34 -9.34 3.14
C ILE A 16 -0.87 -9.15 2.78
N VAL A 17 -0.48 -7.91 2.51
CA VAL A 17 0.94 -7.53 2.50
C VAL A 17 1.33 -7.16 3.92
N ARG A 18 2.33 -7.85 4.47
CA ARG A 18 2.85 -7.62 5.82
C ARG A 18 4.19 -6.91 5.73
N PHE A 19 4.40 -5.96 6.62
CA PHE A 19 5.68 -5.29 6.82
C PHE A 19 6.27 -5.82 8.11
N LEU A 20 7.51 -6.28 8.03
CA LEU A 20 8.26 -6.83 9.14
C LEU A 20 9.49 -5.96 9.37
N ASP A 21 9.73 -5.62 10.63
CA ASP A 21 11.00 -5.04 11.04
C ASP A 21 12.12 -6.08 10.86
N GLN A 22 13.18 -5.71 10.13
CA GLN A 22 14.24 -6.66 9.79
C GLN A 22 15.00 -7.22 10.99
N ARG A 23 15.11 -6.45 12.08
CA ARG A 23 15.92 -6.83 13.24
C ARG A 23 15.18 -7.75 14.20
N SER A 24 13.90 -7.48 14.41
CA SER A 24 13.06 -8.17 15.38
C SER A 24 12.14 -9.22 14.76
N GLY A 25 11.90 -9.16 13.44
CA GLY A 25 10.93 -10.00 12.74
C GLY A 25 9.47 -9.68 13.08
N GLN A 26 9.21 -8.60 13.83
CA GLN A 26 7.86 -8.24 14.25
C GLN A 26 7.10 -7.55 13.12
N ILE A 27 5.79 -7.83 13.04
CA ILE A 27 4.91 -7.17 12.07
C ILE A 27 4.66 -5.73 12.53
N THR A 28 5.05 -4.77 11.70
CA THR A 28 4.89 -3.32 11.96
C THR A 28 3.69 -2.72 11.26
N ASN A 29 3.28 -3.30 10.12
CA ASN A 29 2.14 -2.82 9.33
C ASN A 29 1.52 -3.94 8.49
N ARG A 30 0.26 -3.74 8.06
CA ARG A 30 -0.49 -4.64 7.20
C ARG A 30 -1.30 -3.86 6.17
N LEU A 31 -1.15 -4.21 4.89
CA LEU A 31 -2.01 -3.72 3.82
C LEU A 31 -2.99 -4.83 3.45
N ILE A 32 -4.27 -4.54 3.63
CA ILE A 32 -5.33 -5.51 3.39
C ILE A 32 -5.78 -5.39 1.94
N GLY A 33 -5.56 -6.46 1.20
CA GLY A 33 -6.04 -6.67 -0.16
C GLY A 33 -7.04 -7.81 -0.24
N HIS A 34 -7.08 -8.44 -1.41
CA HIS A 34 -7.89 -9.61 -1.67
C HIS A 34 -7.11 -10.57 -2.59
N GLY A 35 -7.25 -11.87 -2.34
CA GLY A 35 -6.64 -12.92 -3.17
C GLY A 35 -5.15 -13.10 -2.94
N TYR A 36 -4.58 -14.16 -3.54
CA TYR A 36 -3.19 -14.53 -3.37
C TYR A 36 -2.23 -13.44 -3.91
N ILE A 37 -1.38 -12.88 -3.05
CA ILE A 37 -0.41 -11.84 -3.40
C ILE A 37 1.00 -12.42 -3.37
N ARG A 38 1.71 -12.35 -4.51
CA ARG A 38 3.04 -12.97 -4.63
C ARG A 38 4.20 -11.99 -4.47
N LYS A 39 4.15 -10.86 -5.18
CA LYS A 39 5.27 -9.88 -5.22
C LYS A 39 4.74 -8.44 -5.14
N PRO A 40 4.81 -7.80 -3.96
CA PRO A 40 4.52 -6.38 -3.86
C PRO A 40 5.67 -5.56 -4.46
N ALA A 41 5.34 -4.43 -5.10
CA ALA A 41 6.28 -3.43 -5.55
C ALA A 41 6.06 -2.11 -4.81
N PHE A 42 7.13 -1.31 -4.68
CA PHE A 42 7.13 -0.04 -3.96
C PHE A 42 7.49 1.11 -4.89
N SER A 43 6.92 2.29 -4.63
CA SER A 43 7.46 3.53 -5.17
C SER A 43 8.84 3.82 -4.58
N SER A 44 9.65 4.64 -5.26
CA SER A 44 11.02 4.94 -4.81
C SER A 44 11.08 5.62 -3.44
N ASP A 45 10.05 6.37 -3.07
CA ASP A 45 9.89 7.02 -1.77
C ASP A 45 9.28 6.10 -0.69
N GLY A 46 8.86 4.88 -1.05
CA GLY A 46 8.17 3.93 -0.17
C GLY A 46 6.74 4.32 0.20
N GLY A 47 6.21 5.43 -0.33
CA GLY A 47 4.87 5.92 -0.01
C GLY A 47 3.75 5.07 -0.60
N LEU A 48 4.02 4.33 -1.68
CA LEU A 48 3.07 3.46 -2.35
C LEU A 48 3.55 2.02 -2.36
N CYS A 49 2.58 1.12 -2.22
CA CYS A 49 2.75 -0.30 -2.47
C CYS A 49 1.71 -0.74 -3.52
N ALA A 50 2.11 -1.59 -4.45
CA ALA A 50 1.19 -2.23 -5.38
C ALA A 50 1.39 -3.73 -5.37
N ALA A 51 0.30 -4.47 -5.54
CA ALA A 51 0.36 -5.91 -5.67
C ALA A 51 -0.74 -6.42 -6.59
N GLY A 52 -0.38 -7.42 -7.40
CA GLY A 52 -1.29 -8.16 -8.25
C GLY A 52 -1.72 -9.48 -7.63
N THR A 53 -2.85 -9.99 -8.12
CA THR A 53 -3.49 -11.23 -7.67
C THR A 53 -3.45 -12.31 -8.75
N VAL A 54 -3.83 -13.54 -8.38
CA VAL A 54 -3.97 -14.66 -9.33
C VAL A 54 -5.10 -14.45 -10.33
N SER A 55 -6.15 -13.70 -9.96
CA SER A 55 -7.28 -13.39 -10.83
C SER A 55 -7.04 -12.22 -11.79
N GLY A 56 -5.86 -11.58 -11.75
CA GLY A 56 -5.53 -10.47 -12.62
C GLY A 56 -5.84 -9.07 -12.07
N ASP A 57 -6.39 -8.99 -10.85
CA ASP A 57 -6.64 -7.73 -10.18
C ASP A 57 -5.36 -7.16 -9.56
N ILE A 58 -5.23 -5.83 -9.58
CA ILE A 58 -4.13 -5.10 -8.93
C ILE A 58 -4.73 -4.12 -7.94
N THR A 59 -4.16 -4.08 -6.74
CA THR A 59 -4.47 -3.07 -5.73
C THR A 59 -3.23 -2.22 -5.46
N VAL A 60 -3.44 -0.91 -5.29
CA VAL A 60 -2.41 0.07 -4.92
C VAL A 60 -2.82 0.70 -3.60
N TRP A 61 -1.90 0.72 -2.65
CA TRP A 61 -2.09 1.30 -1.33
C TRP A 61 -1.14 2.47 -1.08
N GLU A 62 -1.59 3.38 -0.23
CA GLU A 62 -0.73 4.31 0.49
C GLU A 62 -0.18 3.59 1.73
N VAL A 63 1.15 3.41 1.78
CA VAL A 63 1.80 2.70 2.89
C VAL A 63 1.58 3.38 4.25
N PRO A 64 1.67 4.72 4.39
CA PRO A 64 1.52 5.37 5.69
C PRO A 64 0.14 5.21 6.32
N THR A 65 -0.90 5.15 5.49
CA THR A 65 -2.30 5.13 5.94
C THR A 65 -2.95 3.75 5.83
N GLY A 66 -2.34 2.84 5.07
CA GLY A 66 -2.92 1.56 4.70
C GLY A 66 -4.11 1.66 3.74
N ARG A 67 -4.47 2.86 3.28
CA ARG A 67 -5.65 3.08 2.43
C ARG A 67 -5.40 2.60 1.01
N VAL A 68 -6.46 2.08 0.39
CA VAL A 68 -6.45 1.74 -1.03
C VAL A 68 -6.56 3.03 -1.85
N ARG A 69 -5.53 3.33 -2.63
CA ARG A 69 -5.51 4.46 -3.58
C ARG A 69 -6.17 4.10 -4.90
N ALA A 70 -5.99 2.86 -5.37
CA ALA A 70 -6.59 2.40 -6.62
C ALA A 70 -6.77 0.87 -6.67
N ARG A 71 -7.74 0.42 -7.47
CA ARG A 71 -7.92 -0.98 -7.87
C ARG A 71 -8.09 -1.07 -9.37
N PHE A 72 -7.43 -2.02 -10.00
CA PHE A 72 -7.51 -2.27 -11.44
C PHE A 72 -7.92 -3.71 -11.70
N ARG A 73 -8.96 -3.92 -12.51
CA ARG A 73 -9.18 -5.21 -13.19
C ARG A 73 -8.22 -5.26 -14.38
N ALA A 74 -6.96 -5.58 -14.08
CA ALA A 74 -5.89 -5.30 -15.01
C ALA A 74 -5.78 -6.39 -16.08
N HIS A 75 -5.80 -7.65 -15.67
CA HIS A 75 -5.54 -8.81 -16.51
C HIS A 75 -6.63 -9.87 -16.35
N VAL A 76 -6.68 -10.82 -17.27
CA VAL A 76 -7.58 -12.00 -17.19
C VAL A 76 -6.89 -13.24 -16.61
N GLY A 77 -5.63 -13.10 -16.20
CA GLY A 77 -4.84 -14.17 -15.61
C GLY A 77 -3.84 -13.65 -14.58
N PHE A 78 -3.02 -14.56 -14.06
CA PHE A 78 -2.06 -14.29 -13.00
C PHE A 78 -1.18 -13.07 -13.31
N VAL A 79 -1.16 -12.09 -12.40
CA VAL A 79 -0.22 -10.95 -12.48
C VAL A 79 1.14 -11.41 -11.96
N ASP A 80 2.11 -11.49 -12.85
CA ASP A 80 3.45 -11.98 -12.49
C ASP A 80 4.28 -10.92 -11.77
N SER A 81 4.16 -9.67 -12.23
CA SER A 81 4.90 -8.56 -11.66
C SER A 81 4.19 -7.23 -11.87
N VAL A 82 4.45 -6.30 -10.95
CA VAL A 82 4.01 -4.90 -11.00
C VAL A 82 5.19 -3.98 -10.71
N SER A 83 5.14 -2.76 -11.23
CA SER A 83 6.14 -1.72 -10.97
C SER A 83 5.49 -0.35 -10.92
N ILE A 84 5.98 0.53 -10.05
CA ILE A 84 5.51 1.91 -9.90
C ILE A 84 6.60 2.84 -10.40
N SER A 85 6.24 3.87 -11.17
CA SER A 85 7.22 4.88 -11.61
C SER A 85 7.79 5.65 -10.42
N SER A 86 9.00 6.21 -10.58
CA SER A 86 9.68 6.94 -9.50
C SER A 86 8.90 8.14 -8.97
N ASP A 87 8.08 8.77 -9.82
CA ASP A 87 7.18 9.87 -9.47
C ASP A 87 5.83 9.43 -8.87
N GLY A 88 5.59 8.12 -8.74
CA GLY A 88 4.35 7.56 -8.21
C GLY A 88 3.10 7.85 -9.06
N SER A 89 3.28 8.25 -10.34
CA SER A 89 2.17 8.64 -11.22
C SER A 89 1.70 7.51 -12.15
N ARG A 90 2.51 6.48 -12.35
CA ARG A 90 2.21 5.35 -13.24
C ARG A 90 2.47 4.01 -12.58
N LEU A 91 1.73 3.01 -13.04
CA LEU A 91 1.93 1.61 -12.71
C LEU A 91 2.04 0.79 -14.00
N ALA A 92 3.02 -0.11 -14.07
CA ALA A 92 3.13 -1.11 -15.12
C ALA A 92 2.86 -2.51 -14.54
N SER A 93 2.21 -3.36 -15.32
CA SER A 93 1.91 -4.74 -14.95
C SER A 93 2.13 -5.70 -16.12
N VAL A 94 2.57 -6.92 -15.79
CA VAL A 94 2.74 -8.01 -16.73
C VAL A 94 2.02 -9.26 -16.22
N SER A 95 1.43 -10.03 -17.13
CA SER A 95 0.61 -11.18 -16.78
C SER A 95 0.82 -12.35 -17.75
N TYR A 96 0.39 -13.53 -17.31
CA TYR A 96 0.36 -14.75 -18.11
C TYR A 96 -0.68 -14.69 -19.24
N ASP A 97 -1.52 -13.64 -19.29
CA ASP A 97 -2.36 -13.31 -20.46
C ASP A 97 -1.55 -12.77 -21.66
N ALA A 98 -0.22 -12.77 -21.56
CA ALA A 98 0.74 -12.30 -22.55
C ALA A 98 0.65 -10.79 -22.84
N GLN A 99 0.04 -9.99 -21.94
CA GLN A 99 -0.07 -8.55 -22.08
C GLN A 99 0.79 -7.80 -21.05
N VAL A 100 1.28 -6.64 -21.50
CA VAL A 100 1.83 -5.60 -20.64
C VAL A 100 0.82 -4.45 -20.61
N ARG A 101 0.51 -3.93 -19.42
CA ARG A 101 -0.41 -2.80 -19.27
C ARG A 101 0.22 -1.70 -18.45
N VAL A 102 -0.11 -0.45 -18.79
CA VAL A 102 0.34 0.75 -18.09
C VAL A 102 -0.87 1.56 -17.68
N TRP A 103 -0.89 1.97 -16.43
CA TRP A 103 -1.98 2.69 -15.79
C TRP A 103 -1.46 4.02 -15.25
N ARG A 104 -2.29 5.06 -15.34
CA ARG A 104 -2.07 6.30 -14.59
C ARG A 104 -2.71 6.13 -13.21
N LEU A 105 -1.95 6.42 -12.17
CA LEU A 105 -2.47 6.42 -10.81
C LEU A 105 -3.20 7.76 -10.56
N PRO A 106 -4.35 7.74 -9.85
CA PRO A 106 -5.01 8.97 -9.44
C PRO A 106 -4.06 9.77 -8.56
N PRO A 107 -4.09 11.11 -8.55
CA PRO A 107 -3.28 11.90 -7.62
C PRO A 107 -3.57 11.51 -6.16
N PRO A 108 -2.66 11.81 -5.21
CA PRO A 108 -2.95 11.65 -3.79
C PRO A 108 -4.25 12.37 -3.45
N GLU A 109 -5.06 11.78 -2.56
CA GLU A 109 -6.29 12.43 -2.12
C GLU A 109 -5.94 13.78 -1.46
N SER A 110 -6.39 14.89 -2.03
CA SER A 110 -6.21 16.20 -1.40
C SER A 110 -7.15 16.25 -0.21
N ARG A 111 -6.62 16.10 1.00
CA ARG A 111 -7.41 16.30 2.23
C ARG A 111 -8.01 17.71 2.18
N PRO A 112 -9.34 17.88 2.35
CA PRO A 112 -9.92 19.21 2.37
C PRO A 112 -9.24 20.04 3.46
N ALA A 113 -8.81 21.24 3.11
CA ALA A 113 -8.23 22.20 4.03
C ALA A 113 -9.32 22.66 5.00
N GLY A 114 -9.42 22.06 6.19
CA GLY A 114 -10.45 22.50 7.14
C GLY A 114 -10.77 21.63 8.36
N ALA A 115 -10.18 20.45 8.54
CA ALA A 115 -10.33 19.73 9.80
C ALA A 115 -9.32 20.28 10.84
N GLY A 116 -9.67 21.42 11.44
CA GLY A 116 -8.99 21.96 12.60
C GLY A 116 -9.04 20.96 13.76
N SER A 117 -7.88 20.62 14.29
CA SER A 117 -7.76 19.95 15.58
C SER A 117 -8.13 20.97 16.66
N GLN A 118 -9.35 20.85 17.19
CA GLN A 118 -9.73 21.49 18.44
C GLN A 118 -8.76 21.00 19.52
N PRO A 119 -8.02 21.87 20.24
CA PRO A 119 -7.18 21.42 21.33
C PRO A 119 -8.06 20.83 22.43
N ALA A 120 -7.66 19.65 22.94
CA ALA A 120 -8.35 19.00 24.04
C ALA A 120 -8.37 19.93 25.26
N GLU A 121 -9.56 20.35 25.69
CA GLU A 121 -9.75 20.98 26.98
C GLU A 121 -9.33 19.98 28.06
N HIS A 122 -8.22 20.28 28.73
CA HIS A 122 -7.76 19.55 29.90
C HIS A 122 -8.54 20.08 31.12
N THR A 123 -9.70 19.50 31.39
CA THR A 123 -10.41 19.73 32.65
C THR A 123 -9.56 19.14 33.78
N ARG A 124 -8.86 19.98 34.55
CA ARG A 124 -8.22 19.58 35.81
C ARG A 124 -9.31 19.12 36.79
N PRO A 125 -9.17 17.95 37.46
CA PRO A 125 -10.00 17.67 38.61
C PRO A 125 -9.58 18.57 39.78
N ALA A 126 -10.58 19.13 40.46
CA ALA A 126 -10.42 19.87 41.71
C ALA A 126 -9.77 18.97 42.77
N GLY A 127 -8.78 19.50 43.48
CA GLY A 127 -8.32 18.91 44.72
C GLY A 127 -9.42 19.03 45.77
N ASN A 128 -9.56 17.98 46.58
CA ASN A 128 -10.19 18.09 47.88
C ASN A 128 -9.13 17.76 48.93
N ASP A 129 -9.05 18.65 49.91
CA ASP A 129 -8.33 18.56 51.19
C ASP A 129 -8.68 17.29 51.99
#